data_AF-T1ATH7-F1
#
_entry.id   AF-T1ATH7-F1
#
_cell.length_a   1.000
_cell.length_b   1.000
_cell.length_c   1.000
_cell.angle_alpha   90.00
_cell.angle_beta   90.00
_cell.angle_gamma   90.00
#
_symmetry.space_group_name_H-M   'P 1'
#
loop_
_entity.id
_entity.type
_entity.pdbx_description
1 polymer ?
#
loop_
_entity_poly.entity_id
_entity_poly.type
_entity_poly.pdbx_seq_one_letter_code
_entity_poly.pdbx_strand_id
1 'polypeptide(L)'
;LAAGKIAMIDGTSAGYQKVLDAVGGKFSVGAFVEPGGSTGRIYNMAQGLGFVLPKGTPKAKQQAAWSFVQWWFQPSQQSYWAETTGFAPETKAGIKAIPTSFLTSHPGLAASLSAAESPYTYARPVSDSYKEVQAALDAEFFNAVTGTESVNA
;
A
#
# COMPACT_ATOMS: atom_id res chain seq x y z
N LEU A 1 7.99 -16.67 -0.70
CA LEU A 1 9.26 -16.11 -0.18
C LEU A 1 9.83 -16.91 1.00
N ALA A 2 9.19 -16.94 2.17
CA ALA A 2 9.77 -17.48 3.42
C ALA A 2 10.29 -18.94 3.37
N ALA A 3 9.70 -19.80 2.53
CA ALA A 3 10.17 -21.17 2.32
C ALA A 3 11.43 -21.27 1.42
N GLY A 4 11.99 -20.15 0.96
CA GLY A 4 13.18 -20.11 0.09
C GLY A 4 12.93 -20.52 -1.36
N LYS A 5 11.67 -20.74 -1.76
CA LYS A 5 11.30 -21.24 -3.11
C LYS A 5 11.06 -20.15 -4.17
N ILE A 6 10.97 -18.89 -3.74
CA ILE A 6 10.65 -17.74 -4.59
C ILE A 6 11.61 -16.64 -4.19
N ALA A 7 12.30 -16.01 -5.14
CA ALA A 7 13.29 -14.95 -4.88
C ALA A 7 12.65 -13.57 -4.70
N MET A 8 11.50 -13.32 -5.35
CA MET A 8 10.81 -12.03 -5.36
C MET A 8 9.31 -12.25 -5.30
N ILE A 9 8.62 -11.41 -4.53
CA ILE A 9 7.16 -11.37 -4.50
C ILE A 9 6.71 -9.94 -4.73
N ASP A 10 5.59 -9.79 -5.43
CA ASP A 10 4.86 -8.53 -5.50
C ASP A 10 3.71 -8.56 -4.46
N GLY A 11 3.41 -7.41 -3.89
CA GLY A 11 2.37 -7.26 -2.89
C GLY A 11 2.33 -5.86 -2.31
N THR A 12 1.26 -5.56 -1.56
CA THR A 12 1.14 -4.26 -0.88
C THR A 12 2.26 -4.06 0.12
N SER A 13 2.73 -2.82 0.31
CA SER A 13 3.68 -2.42 1.36
C SER A 13 3.30 -2.94 2.75
N ALA A 14 1.99 -3.04 3.02
CA ALA A 14 1.44 -3.59 4.25
C ALA A 14 1.81 -5.06 4.54
N GLY A 15 2.27 -5.80 3.53
CA GLY A 15 2.73 -7.18 3.67
C GLY A 15 4.18 -7.30 4.14
N TYR A 16 4.98 -6.23 4.07
CA TYR A 16 6.42 -6.34 4.25
C TYR A 16 6.81 -6.81 5.66
N GLN A 17 6.21 -6.26 6.71
CA GLN A 17 6.48 -6.71 8.07
C GLN A 17 6.13 -8.19 8.27
N LYS A 18 4.98 -8.64 7.73
CA LYS A 18 4.57 -10.05 7.78
C LYS A 18 5.56 -10.97 7.07
N VAL A 19 6.17 -10.48 5.99
CA VAL A 19 7.21 -11.21 5.25
C VAL A 19 8.48 -11.33 6.10
N LEU A 20 8.92 -10.26 6.76
CA LEU A 20 10.05 -10.28 7.68
C LEU A 20 9.81 -11.27 8.84
N ASP A 21 8.63 -11.21 9.45
CA ASP A 21 8.23 -12.11 10.53
C ASP A 21 8.25 -13.58 10.09
N ALA A 22 7.71 -13.86 8.90
CA ALA A 22 7.69 -15.21 8.33
C ALA A 22 9.08 -15.73 7.94
N VAL A 23 9.97 -14.85 7.47
CA VAL A 23 11.38 -15.20 7.19
C VAL A 23 12.14 -15.45 8.49
N GLY A 24 11.82 -14.70 9.56
CA GLY A 24 12.42 -14.90 10.88
C GLY A 24 13.94 -14.76 10.87
N GLY A 25 14.47 -13.84 10.06
CA GLY A 25 15.91 -13.58 9.95
C GLY A 25 16.74 -14.67 9.27
N LYS A 26 16.12 -15.70 8.68
CA LYS A 26 16.84 -16.79 7.97
C LYS A 26 17.68 -16.30 6.79
N PHE A 27 17.27 -15.20 6.18
CA PHE A 27 17.99 -14.49 5.12
C PHE A 27 17.54 -13.03 5.08
N SER A 28 18.35 -12.19 4.44
CA SER A 28 18.01 -10.78 4.23
C SER A 28 16.87 -10.63 3.23
N VAL A 29 15.88 -9.80 3.57
CA VAL A 29 14.79 -9.43 2.67
C VAL A 29 14.93 -7.96 2.34
N GLY A 30 14.97 -7.64 1.05
CA GLY A 30 14.91 -6.26 0.56
C GLY A 30 13.49 -5.87 0.18
N ALA A 31 13.27 -4.56 0.03
CA ALA A 31 12.07 -3.98 -0.54
C ALA A 31 12.48 -2.88 -1.51
N PHE A 32 11.81 -2.81 -2.64
CA PHE A 32 12.05 -1.84 -3.70
C PHE A 32 10.72 -1.56 -4.40
N VAL A 33 10.62 -0.39 -5.03
CA VAL A 33 9.47 -0.03 -5.88
C VAL A 33 9.54 -0.79 -7.19
N GLU A 34 8.39 -0.96 -7.83
CA GLU A 34 8.22 -1.69 -9.08
C GLU A 34 9.21 -1.20 -10.15
N PRO A 35 9.74 -2.11 -11.00
CA PRO A 35 10.69 -1.71 -12.03
C PRO A 35 10.00 -0.82 -13.08
N GLY A 36 10.78 0.10 -13.67
CA GLY A 36 10.33 0.86 -14.83
C GLY A 36 10.08 -0.07 -16.02
N GLY A 37 8.90 0.04 -16.63
CA GLY A 37 8.56 -0.70 -17.85
C GLY A 37 9.16 -0.07 -19.11
N SER A 38 8.61 -0.41 -20.28
CA SER A 38 9.04 0.11 -21.60
C SER A 38 8.95 1.64 -21.74
N THR A 39 8.11 2.28 -20.92
CA THR A 39 7.95 3.74 -20.86
C THR A 39 9.07 4.44 -20.06
N GLY A 40 9.93 3.67 -19.38
CA GLY A 40 10.94 4.19 -18.45
C GLY A 40 10.36 4.76 -17.15
N ARG A 41 9.05 4.65 -16.91
CA ARG A 41 8.35 5.15 -15.73
C ARG A 41 8.02 4.02 -14.77
N ILE A 42 8.11 4.31 -13.48
CA ILE A 42 7.71 3.42 -12.39
C ILE A 42 6.27 3.75 -12.02
N TYR A 43 5.34 2.95 -12.53
CA TYR A 43 3.91 3.09 -12.26
C TYR A 43 3.55 2.31 -10.99
N ASN A 44 2.94 2.97 -10.02
CA ASN A 44 2.46 2.32 -8.80
C ASN A 44 0.95 2.56 -8.62
N MET A 45 0.31 1.67 -7.86
CA MET A 45 -1.10 1.82 -7.50
C MET A 45 -1.24 2.07 -6.00
N ALA A 46 -1.76 3.25 -5.64
CA ALA A 46 -2.18 3.54 -4.28
C ALA A 46 -3.53 2.89 -4.00
N GLN A 47 -3.57 2.03 -3.00
CA GLN A 47 -4.77 1.34 -2.53
C GLN A 47 -4.68 1.14 -1.01
N GLY A 48 -5.83 1.05 -0.35
CA GLY A 48 -5.88 0.93 1.09
C GLY A 48 -7.30 0.92 1.62
N LEU A 49 -7.40 1.21 2.91
CA LEU A 49 -8.67 1.30 3.62
C LEU A 49 -8.99 2.77 3.89
N GLY A 50 -10.28 3.06 4.10
CA GLY A 50 -10.75 4.40 4.45
C GLY A 50 -11.78 4.36 5.55
N PHE A 51 -11.95 5.48 6.25
CA PHE A 51 -13.05 5.65 7.19
C PHE A 51 -14.35 5.91 6.44
N VAL A 52 -15.40 5.18 6.80
CA VAL A 52 -16.75 5.39 6.28
C VAL A 52 -17.71 5.65 7.43
N LEU A 53 -18.66 6.56 7.21
CA LEU A 53 -19.70 6.87 8.18
C LEU A 53 -21.06 6.40 7.63
N PRO A 54 -21.75 5.48 8.32
CA PRO A 54 -23.05 5.00 7.87
C PRO A 54 -24.07 6.13 7.72
N LYS A 55 -24.89 6.04 6.67
CA LYS A 55 -26.06 6.94 6.50
C LYS A 55 -26.99 6.82 7.70
N GLY A 56 -27.62 7.93 8.07
CA GLY A 56 -28.53 7.99 9.23
C GLY A 56 -27.84 8.05 10.60
N THR A 57 -26.49 8.10 10.65
CA THR A 57 -25.77 8.29 11.91
C THR A 57 -26.23 9.60 12.60
N PRO A 58 -26.62 9.58 13.90
CA PRO A 58 -27.04 10.79 14.61
C PRO A 58 -25.97 11.89 14.59
N LYS A 59 -26.39 13.16 14.51
CA LYS A 59 -25.48 14.31 14.32
C LYS A 59 -24.34 14.38 15.34
N ALA A 60 -24.63 14.12 16.62
CA ALA A 60 -23.62 14.10 17.68
C ALA A 60 -22.52 13.06 17.41
N LYS A 61 -22.88 11.87 16.90
CA LYS A 61 -21.91 10.83 16.51
C LYS A 61 -21.13 11.21 15.26
N GLN A 62 -21.75 11.92 14.31
CA GLN A 62 -21.03 12.44 13.14
C GLN A 62 -19.95 13.44 13.55
N GLN A 63 -20.24 14.33 14.50
CA GLN A 63 -19.28 15.30 15.01
C GLN A 63 -18.12 14.61 15.73
N ALA A 64 -18.40 13.64 16.61
CA ALA A 64 -17.36 12.87 17.27
C ALA A 64 -16.49 12.09 16.27
N ALA A 65 -17.09 11.45 15.27
CA ALA A 65 -16.37 10.76 14.20
C ALA A 65 -15.45 11.74 13.43
N TRP A 66 -15.93 12.95 13.13
CA TRP A 66 -15.11 13.96 12.47
C TRP A 66 -13.93 14.41 13.32
N SER A 67 -14.14 14.65 14.62
CA SER A 67 -13.04 14.98 15.54
C SER A 67 -11.97 13.89 15.59
N PHE A 68 -12.38 12.62 15.58
CA PHE A 68 -11.44 11.50 15.50
C PHE A 68 -10.67 11.51 14.18
N VAL A 69 -11.34 11.69 13.04
CA VAL A 69 -10.69 11.75 11.71
C VAL A 69 -9.66 12.89 11.66
N GLN A 70 -10.01 14.06 12.21
CA GLN A 70 -9.08 15.19 12.29
C GLN A 70 -7.85 14.85 13.14
N TRP A 71 -8.05 14.21 14.30
CA TRP A 71 -6.95 13.74 15.15
C TRP A 71 -6.08 12.70 14.44
N TRP A 72 -6.68 11.70 13.81
CA TRP A 72 -5.98 10.62 13.10
C TRP A 72 -5.03 11.16 12.04
N PHE A 73 -5.46 12.16 11.27
CA PHE A 73 -4.65 12.74 10.19
C PHE A 73 -3.65 13.80 10.67
N GLN A 74 -3.51 14.03 11.98
CA GLN A 74 -2.43 14.88 12.49
C GLN A 74 -1.05 14.28 12.17
N PRO A 75 -0.03 15.09 11.88
CA PRO A 75 1.30 14.59 11.51
C PRO A 75 1.91 13.63 12.53
N SER A 76 1.74 13.91 13.83
CA SER A 76 2.27 13.06 14.90
C SER A 76 1.59 11.69 14.96
N GLN A 77 0.27 11.62 14.75
CA GLN A 77 -0.45 10.35 14.74
C GLN A 77 -0.09 9.51 13.51
N GLN A 78 0.07 10.17 12.36
CA GLN A 78 0.50 9.52 11.12
C GLN A 78 1.94 9.00 11.20
N SER A 79 2.87 9.76 11.78
CA SER A 79 4.24 9.29 12.05
C SER A 79 4.24 8.10 13.01
N TYR A 80 3.54 8.24 14.14
CA TYR A 80 3.44 7.18 15.13
C TYR A 80 2.87 5.89 14.54
N TRP A 81 1.81 5.98 13.74
CA TRP A 81 1.22 4.85 13.03
C TRP A 81 2.25 4.16 12.12
N ALA A 82 2.97 4.94 11.31
CA ALA A 82 3.96 4.41 10.40
C ALA A 82 5.13 3.74 11.13
N GLU A 83 5.63 4.37 12.19
CA GLU A 83 6.73 3.84 13.01
C GLU A 83 6.34 2.56 13.75
N THR A 84 5.07 2.43 14.16
CA THR A 84 4.59 1.29 14.93
C THR A 84 4.18 0.11 14.05
N THR A 85 3.68 0.37 12.84
CA THR A 85 3.10 -0.67 11.97
C THR A 85 3.92 -0.99 10.73
N GLY A 86 4.81 -0.08 10.31
CA GLY A 86 5.50 -0.14 9.03
C GLY A 86 4.64 0.27 7.83
N PHE A 87 3.41 0.75 8.03
CA PHE A 87 2.57 1.28 6.95
C PHE A 87 2.93 2.73 6.60
N ALA A 88 2.66 3.12 5.36
CA ALA A 88 2.86 4.51 4.95
C ALA A 88 1.86 5.44 5.66
N PRO A 89 2.27 6.66 6.04
CA PRO A 89 1.36 7.74 6.38
C PRO A 89 0.43 8.08 5.22
N GLU A 90 -0.79 8.49 5.55
CA GLU A 90 -1.83 8.88 4.61
C GLU A 90 -1.77 10.37 4.22
N THR A 91 -0.86 11.14 4.81
CA THR A 91 -0.71 12.57 4.53
C THR A 91 0.75 12.94 4.28
N LYS A 92 0.98 13.90 3.38
CA LYS A 92 2.32 14.47 3.13
C LYS A 92 2.97 15.04 4.39
N ALA A 93 2.15 15.61 5.29
CA ALA A 93 2.65 16.13 6.56
C ALA A 93 3.08 15.01 7.51
N GLY A 94 2.36 13.88 7.53
CA GLY A 94 2.74 12.67 8.24
C GLY A 94 4.04 12.05 7.69
N ILE A 95 4.19 11.97 6.36
CA ILE A 95 5.43 11.52 5.71
C ILE A 95 6.63 12.34 6.19
N LYS A 96 6.50 13.68 6.16
CA LYS A 96 7.54 14.60 6.61
C LYS A 96 7.81 14.56 8.12
N ALA A 97 6.87 14.04 8.91
CA ALA A 97 7.02 13.92 10.35
C ALA A 97 7.85 12.69 10.76
N ILE A 98 8.03 11.71 9.87
CA ILE A 98 8.84 10.53 10.15
C ILE A 98 10.32 10.93 10.27
N PRO A 99 11.01 10.56 11.37
CA PRO A 99 12.43 10.83 11.52
C PRO A 99 13.26 10.14 10.42
N THR A 100 14.18 10.87 9.81
CA THR A 100 15.09 10.30 8.79
C THR A 100 15.89 9.10 9.34
N SER A 101 16.25 9.12 10.62
CA SER A 101 16.92 8.00 11.29
C SER A 101 16.08 6.72 11.29
N PHE A 102 14.75 6.84 11.39
CA PHE A 102 13.83 5.71 11.33
C PHE A 102 13.81 5.11 9.91
N LEU A 103 13.77 5.96 8.88
CA LEU A 103 13.75 5.50 7.48
C LEU A 103 15.03 4.75 7.08
N THR A 104 16.18 5.16 7.60
CA THR A 104 17.46 4.48 7.35
C THR A 104 17.46 3.03 7.84
N SER A 105 16.80 2.74 8.97
CA SER A 105 16.71 1.38 9.52
C SER A 105 15.49 0.59 9.00
N HIS A 106 14.56 1.24 8.29
CA HIS A 106 13.33 0.63 7.78
C HIS A 106 13.22 0.82 6.25
N PRO A 107 14.09 0.15 5.46
CA PRO A 107 14.17 0.36 4.01
C PRO A 107 12.86 0.03 3.26
N GLY A 108 12.04 -0.88 3.78
CA GLY A 108 10.71 -1.16 3.20
C GLY A 108 9.72 -0.03 3.37
N LEU A 109 9.75 0.67 4.51
CA LEU A 109 8.97 1.89 4.67
C LEU A 109 9.52 2.98 3.74
N ALA A 110 10.83 3.17 3.69
CA ALA A 110 11.46 4.16 2.80
C ALA A 110 11.07 3.95 1.31
N ALA A 111 11.09 2.70 0.82
CA ALA A 111 10.62 2.37 -0.53
C ALA A 111 9.13 2.66 -0.73
N SER A 112 8.30 2.38 0.28
CA SER A 112 6.86 2.66 0.23
C SER A 112 6.58 4.17 0.14
N LEU A 113 7.34 4.99 0.88
CA LEU A 113 7.21 6.44 0.85
C LEU A 113 7.65 7.04 -0.48
N SER A 114 8.72 6.50 -1.09
CA SER A 114 9.15 6.97 -2.42
C SER A 114 8.10 6.67 -3.50
N ALA A 115 7.42 5.52 -3.42
CA ALA A 115 6.25 5.25 -4.26
C ALA A 115 5.11 6.23 -3.95
N ALA A 116 4.76 6.46 -2.68
CA ALA A 116 3.65 7.34 -2.31
C ALA A 116 3.83 8.80 -2.79
N GLU A 117 5.07 9.30 -2.86
CA GLU A 117 5.38 10.66 -3.33
C GLU A 117 5.59 10.76 -4.85
N SER A 118 5.62 9.63 -5.57
CA SER A 118 5.82 9.60 -7.02
C SER A 118 4.64 10.21 -7.79
N PRO A 119 4.89 11.02 -8.85
CA PRO A 119 3.84 11.51 -9.74
C PRO A 119 3.22 10.42 -10.63
N TYR A 120 3.81 9.22 -10.64
CA TYR A 120 3.32 8.05 -11.39
C TYR A 120 2.62 7.04 -10.49
N THR A 121 2.26 7.44 -9.28
CA THR A 121 1.40 6.68 -8.39
C THR A 121 -0.04 7.13 -8.56
N TYR A 122 -0.90 6.19 -8.94
CA TYR A 122 -2.31 6.46 -9.22
C TYR A 122 -3.19 5.78 -8.18
N ALA A 123 -4.24 6.46 -7.73
CA ALA A 123 -5.23 5.85 -6.87
C ALA A 123 -5.95 4.73 -7.65
N ARG A 124 -6.20 3.61 -6.97
CA ARG A 124 -7.00 2.53 -7.51
C ARG A 124 -8.40 3.06 -7.88
N PRO A 125 -8.86 2.87 -9.13
CA PRO A 125 -10.21 3.24 -9.51
C PRO A 125 -11.24 2.48 -8.67
N VAL A 126 -12.22 3.22 -8.11
CA VAL A 126 -13.35 2.64 -7.38
C VAL A 126 -14.62 2.93 -8.17
N SER A 127 -15.14 1.91 -8.85
CA SER A 127 -16.39 1.99 -9.62
C SER A 127 -17.58 1.43 -8.82
N ASP A 128 -18.80 1.74 -9.24
CA ASP A 128 -20.01 1.16 -8.65
C ASP A 128 -20.11 -0.37 -8.86
N SER A 129 -19.41 -0.88 -9.88
CA SER A 129 -19.29 -2.31 -10.21
C SER A 129 -17.91 -2.86 -9.88
N TYR A 130 -17.30 -2.39 -8.79
CA TYR A 130 -15.93 -2.73 -8.42
C TYR A 130 -15.71 -4.25 -8.34
N LYS A 131 -16.66 -5.00 -7.79
CA LYS A 131 -16.53 -6.46 -7.62
C LYS A 131 -16.52 -7.18 -8.95
N GLU A 132 -17.40 -6.78 -9.86
CA GLU A 132 -17.53 -7.38 -11.19
C GLU A 132 -16.31 -7.06 -12.04
N VAL A 133 -15.85 -5.80 -12.04
CA VAL A 133 -14.62 -5.40 -12.72
C VAL A 133 -13.41 -6.13 -12.16
N GLN A 134 -13.31 -6.25 -10.84
CA GLN A 134 -12.20 -6.97 -10.21
C GLN A 134 -12.19 -8.45 -10.60
N ALA A 135 -13.34 -9.12 -10.53
CA ALA A 135 -13.46 -10.53 -10.87
C ALA A 135 -13.11 -10.79 -12.34
N ALA A 136 -13.55 -9.91 -13.25
CA ALA A 136 -13.21 -10.00 -14.66
C ALA A 136 -11.70 -9.85 -14.88
N LEU A 137 -11.08 -8.80 -14.31
CA LEU A 137 -9.63 -8.58 -14.43
C LEU A 137 -8.81 -9.73 -13.85
N ASP A 138 -9.20 -10.26 -12.69
CA ASP A 138 -8.49 -11.38 -12.05
C ASP A 138 -8.59 -12.66 -12.88
N ALA A 139 -9.75 -12.94 -13.48
CA ALA A 139 -9.95 -14.10 -14.34
C ALA A 139 -9.08 -14.03 -15.60
N GLU A 140 -9.13 -12.92 -16.33
CA GLU A 140 -8.34 -12.71 -17.55
C GLU A 140 -6.84 -12.72 -17.25
N PHE A 141 -6.41 -12.08 -16.16
CA PHE A 141 -5.01 -12.11 -15.74
C PHE A 141 -4.57 -13.54 -15.41
N PHE A 142 -5.38 -14.30 -14.67
CA PHE A 142 -5.08 -15.70 -14.35
C PHE A 142 -4.98 -16.57 -15.61
N ASN A 143 -5.92 -16.43 -16.55
CA ASN A 143 -5.91 -17.17 -17.81
C ASN A 143 -4.65 -16.85 -18.63
N ALA A 144 -4.25 -15.57 -18.70
CA ALA A 144 -3.05 -15.15 -19.39
C ALA A 144 -1.77 -15.74 -18.76
N VAL A 145 -1.60 -15.64 -17.44
CA VAL A 145 -0.38 -16.13 -16.77
C VAL A 145 -0.29 -17.66 -16.70
N THR A 146 -1.42 -18.36 -16.86
CA THR A 146 -1.47 -19.83 -16.96
C THR A 146 -1.41 -20.35 -18.40
N GLY A 147 -1.38 -19.46 -19.40
CA GLY A 147 -1.33 -19.83 -20.81
C GLY A 147 -2.63 -20.37 -21.37
N THR A 148 -3.75 -20.17 -20.68
CA THR A 148 -5.10 -20.50 -21.16
C THR A 148 -5.54 -19.54 -22.27
N GLU A 149 -5.09 -18.27 -22.20
CA GLU A 149 -5.38 -17.23 -23.18
C GLU A 149 -4.11 -16.44 -23.54
N SER A 150 -4.07 -15.88 -24.76
CA SER A 150 -2.96 -15.05 -25.24
C SER A 150 -3.29 -13.57 -25.09
N VAL A 151 -2.31 -12.77 -24.66
CA VAL A 151 -2.43 -11.31 -24.62
C VAL A 151 -2.00 -10.74 -25.97
N ASN A 152 -2.90 -10.01 -26.64
CA ASN A 152 -2.55 -9.23 -27.82
C ASN A 152 -1.93 -7.90 -27.38
N ALA A 153 -0.70 -7.66 -27.80
CA ALA A 153 0.05 -6.43 -27.51
C ALA A 153 -0.26 -5.30 -28.50
#